data_AF-A0A4R3UI84-F1
#
_entry.id   AF-A0A4R3UI84-F1
#
_cell.length_a   1.000
_cell.length_b   1.000
_cell.length_c   1.000
_cell.angle_alpha   90.00
_cell.angle_beta   90.00
_cell.angle_gamma   90.00
#
_symmetry.space_group_name_H-M   'P 1'
#
loop_
_entity.id
_entity.type
_entity.pdbx_description
1 polymer ?
#
loop_
_entity_poly.entity_id
_entity_poly.type
_entity_poly.pdbx_seq_one_letter_code
_entity_poly.pdbx_strand_id
1 'polypeptide(L)'
;MSYLFHRSVTRFGLPVIAAAALAACGGGGGGGQPMASPTSTTGTLRVSITDAPACGFDHVYVTVEKVRVNGSASAGDTDSGWTDITLATPQRIDLLALSNGALTTLGQTQLPAGTYQQLRLVLSANTTANPLANSVVPTGGVEQAVDTPSGAQSGIKLNADMTVAADKVADFAIDFNACKSFVTAGNSGKVIMKPVLALIPMLSDAGVTSRVDFGSRSQAIRG
;
A
#
# COMPACT_ATOMS: atom_id res chain seq x y z
N MET A 1 44.10 6.40 45.33
CA MET A 1 42.78 7.02 45.08
C MET A 1 41.85 5.91 44.59
N SER A 2 41.15 5.15 45.42
CA SER A 2 40.77 5.34 46.83
C SER A 2 39.72 6.44 47.06
N TYR A 3 38.45 6.08 47.02
CA TYR A 3 37.32 6.50 47.88
C TYR A 3 36.20 5.47 47.65
N LEU A 4 35.93 4.56 48.60
CA LEU A 4 34.95 4.68 49.69
C LEU A 4 33.54 5.09 49.20
N PHE A 5 32.57 4.17 49.18
CA PHE A 5 31.70 3.73 50.29
C PHE A 5 30.53 4.69 50.59
N HIS A 6 29.31 4.15 50.60
CA HIS A 6 28.34 4.32 51.70
C HIS A 6 27.35 3.13 51.70
N ARG A 7 26.81 2.77 52.88
CA ARG A 7 25.89 1.64 53.11
C ARG A 7 24.74 2.08 54.02
N SER A 8 23.50 1.69 53.69
CA SER A 8 22.31 1.59 54.54
C SER A 8 21.30 0.64 53.84
N VAL A 9 20.69 -0.43 54.39
CA VAL A 9 20.50 -0.92 55.79
C VAL A 9 19.58 0.03 56.58
N THR A 10 18.34 -0.24 57.04
CA THR A 10 17.47 -1.46 57.16
C THR A 10 15.97 -1.01 57.27
N ARG A 11 14.89 -1.72 57.68
CA ARG A 11 14.59 -3.06 58.31
C ARG A 11 13.09 -3.45 58.06
N PHE A 12 12.78 -4.76 58.03
CA PHE A 12 11.59 -5.50 58.57
C PHE A 12 10.13 -4.94 58.51
N GLY A 13 9.15 -5.79 58.15
CA GLY A 13 7.71 -5.57 58.46
C GLY A 13 6.70 -6.56 57.84
N LEU A 14 6.12 -7.44 58.66
CA LEU A 14 4.96 -8.34 58.41
C LEU A 14 4.10 -8.35 59.71
N PRO A 15 2.90 -8.96 59.78
CA PRO A 15 1.72 -8.89 58.89
C PRO A 15 0.41 -8.61 59.69
N VAL A 16 -0.72 -8.27 59.06
CA VAL A 16 -2.06 -8.29 59.71
C VAL A 16 -3.15 -8.82 58.77
N ILE A 17 -4.14 -9.50 59.34
CA ILE A 17 -5.27 -10.18 58.70
C ILE A 17 -6.56 -9.34 58.81
N ALA A 18 -7.42 -9.39 57.79
CA ALA A 18 -8.85 -9.08 57.93
C ALA A 18 -9.66 -9.95 56.95
N ALA A 19 -10.86 -10.39 57.37
CA ALA A 19 -11.72 -11.26 56.58
C ALA A 19 -13.21 -10.92 56.74
N ALA A 20 -13.98 -11.33 55.73
CA ALA A 20 -15.46 -11.40 55.69
C ALA A 20 -16.27 -10.09 55.81
N ALA A 21 -16.97 -9.77 54.72
CA ALA A 21 -18.38 -9.35 54.77
C ALA A 21 -19.09 -9.86 53.50
N LEU A 22 -20.30 -10.41 53.67
CA LEU A 22 -21.26 -10.71 52.60
C LEU A 22 -22.40 -9.69 52.67
N ALA A 23 -23.24 -9.67 51.62
CA ALA A 23 -24.27 -8.65 51.32
C ALA A 23 -23.68 -7.37 50.66
N ALA A 24 -24.44 -6.66 49.81
CA ALA A 24 -25.87 -6.77 49.55
C ALA A 24 -26.25 -7.05 48.07
N CYS A 25 -27.41 -7.68 47.89
CA CYS A 25 -28.13 -7.71 46.62
C CYS A 25 -28.75 -6.33 46.35
N GLY A 26 -28.27 -5.61 45.33
CA GLY A 26 -28.84 -4.36 44.86
C GLY A 26 -29.52 -4.56 43.50
N GLY A 27 -30.85 -4.55 43.46
CA GLY A 27 -31.64 -4.69 42.24
C GLY A 27 -32.12 -3.34 41.69
N GLY A 28 -32.26 -3.26 40.36
CA GLY A 28 -32.69 -2.06 39.62
C GLY A 28 -31.64 -1.66 38.57
N GLY A 29 -32.00 -1.27 37.35
CA GLY A 29 -33.32 -1.20 36.73
C GLY A 29 -33.19 -1.22 35.20
N GLY A 30 -34.32 -1.20 34.47
CA GLY A 30 -34.33 -1.33 33.01
C GLY A 30 -33.50 -0.24 32.31
N GLY A 31 -32.40 -0.64 31.66
CA GLY A 31 -31.42 0.26 31.08
C GLY A 31 -30.51 -0.43 30.07
N GLY A 32 -31.08 -1.33 29.25
CA GLY A 32 -30.35 -2.00 28.18
C GLY A 32 -29.99 -1.03 27.07
N GLN A 33 -28.91 -0.26 27.27
CA GLN A 33 -28.30 0.48 26.18
C GLN A 33 -27.93 -0.51 25.07
N PRO A 34 -28.25 -0.24 23.80
CA PRO A 34 -27.66 -1.01 22.72
C PRO A 34 -26.15 -0.79 22.81
N MET A 35 -25.40 -1.85 23.12
CA MET A 35 -23.95 -1.79 23.04
C MET A 35 -23.62 -1.56 21.56
N ALA A 36 -23.29 -0.31 21.24
CA ALA A 36 -23.00 0.08 19.87
C ALA A 36 -21.85 -0.80 19.37
N SER A 37 -22.13 -1.66 18.39
CA SER A 37 -21.10 -2.38 17.65
C SER A 37 -20.04 -1.36 17.26
N PRO A 38 -18.75 -1.60 17.56
CA PRO A 38 -17.72 -0.59 17.38
C PRO A 38 -17.71 -0.16 15.91
N THR A 39 -18.16 1.07 15.64
CA THR A 39 -18.16 1.63 14.29
C THR A 39 -16.71 1.78 13.87
N SER A 40 -16.31 0.92 12.94
CA SER A 40 -15.01 0.97 12.29
C SER A 40 -14.80 2.37 11.70
N THR A 41 -13.68 2.98 12.06
CA THR A 41 -13.23 4.27 11.52
C THR A 41 -12.17 4.08 10.44
N THR A 42 -11.76 2.84 10.19
CA THR A 42 -10.71 2.46 9.24
C THR A 42 -11.17 1.36 8.29
N GLY A 43 -10.61 1.37 7.08
CA GLY A 43 -10.58 0.23 6.16
C GLY A 43 -9.14 -0.20 5.88
N THR A 44 -8.96 -1.13 4.96
CA THR A 44 -7.63 -1.60 4.52
C THR A 44 -7.41 -1.25 3.05
N LEU A 45 -6.33 -0.55 2.72
CA LEU A 45 -5.84 -0.45 1.35
C LEU A 45 -4.87 -1.61 1.09
N ARG A 46 -5.10 -2.40 0.04
CA ARG A 46 -4.13 -3.35 -0.52
C ARG A 46 -3.64 -2.84 -1.87
N VAL A 47 -2.34 -2.99 -2.13
CA VAL A 47 -1.73 -2.60 -3.40
C VAL A 47 -0.88 -3.75 -3.95
N SER A 48 -1.10 -4.04 -5.23
CA SER A 48 -0.28 -4.93 -6.05
C SER A 48 0.29 -4.17 -7.25
N ILE A 49 1.20 -4.78 -7.99
CA ILE A 49 1.71 -4.30 -9.29
C ILE A 49 1.57 -5.38 -10.35
N THR A 50 1.37 -4.96 -11.60
CA THR A 50 1.32 -5.79 -12.83
C THR A 50 1.93 -5.00 -14.00
N ASP A 51 2.06 -5.62 -15.18
CA ASP A 51 2.64 -5.01 -16.38
C ASP A 51 1.75 -5.13 -17.61
N ALA A 52 1.75 -4.08 -18.43
CA ALA A 52 1.11 -4.08 -19.74
C ALA A 52 2.13 -4.37 -20.86
N PRO A 53 1.75 -5.16 -21.89
CA PRO A 53 2.67 -5.95 -22.74
C PRO A 53 3.97 -5.29 -23.19
N ALA A 54 5.06 -6.05 -23.05
CA ALA A 54 6.42 -5.69 -23.42
C ALA A 54 6.61 -5.25 -24.89
N CYS A 55 7.62 -4.42 -25.13
CA CYS A 55 8.17 -4.19 -26.46
C CYS A 55 9.68 -3.87 -26.43
N GLY A 56 10.50 -4.62 -27.18
CA GLY A 56 11.94 -4.35 -27.37
C GLY A 56 12.88 -4.69 -26.21
N PHE A 57 12.36 -5.27 -25.12
CA PHE A 57 13.11 -5.68 -23.93
C PHE A 57 12.81 -7.14 -23.60
N ASP A 58 13.84 -7.87 -23.15
CA ASP A 58 13.74 -9.24 -22.64
C ASP A 58 13.43 -9.26 -21.14
N HIS A 59 13.87 -8.23 -20.39
CA HIS A 59 13.55 -7.99 -18.98
C HIS A 59 13.47 -6.49 -18.65
N VAL A 60 12.63 -6.11 -17.68
CA VAL A 60 12.51 -4.74 -17.18
C VAL A 60 12.39 -4.77 -15.66
N TYR A 61 13.48 -4.45 -14.96
CA TYR A 61 13.57 -4.51 -13.51
C TYR A 61 13.30 -3.15 -12.86
N VAL A 62 12.43 -3.14 -11.85
CA VAL A 62 12.26 -2.02 -10.91
C VAL A 62 12.37 -2.52 -9.47
N THR A 63 13.04 -1.77 -8.59
CA THR A 63 13.10 -2.10 -7.15
C THR A 63 12.18 -1.18 -6.38
N VAL A 64 11.08 -1.73 -5.83
CA VAL A 64 10.08 -0.98 -5.06
C VAL A 64 10.45 -0.96 -3.58
N GLU A 65 10.51 0.22 -2.98
CA GLU A 65 10.74 0.39 -1.54
C GLU A 65 9.42 0.50 -0.76
N LYS A 66 8.48 1.28 -1.30
CA LYS A 66 7.20 1.56 -0.65
C LYS A 66 6.18 2.16 -1.62
N VAL A 67 4.91 2.01 -1.26
CA VAL A 67 3.81 2.81 -1.81
C VAL A 67 3.42 3.86 -0.79
N ARG A 68 3.17 5.11 -1.21
CA ARG A 68 2.64 6.18 -0.36
C ARG A 68 1.27 6.63 -0.86
N VAL A 69 0.37 7.03 0.05
CA VAL A 69 -0.97 7.51 -0.29
C VAL A 69 -1.32 8.78 0.48
N ASN A 70 -2.04 9.71 -0.15
CA ASN A 70 -2.47 10.98 0.43
C ASN A 70 -3.90 11.33 0.00
N GLY A 71 -4.65 11.99 0.89
CA GLY A 71 -6.00 12.49 0.62
C GLY A 71 -6.06 13.56 -0.47
N SER A 72 -4.97 14.33 -0.66
CA SER A 72 -4.91 15.44 -1.62
C SER A 72 -4.25 15.07 -2.94
N ALA A 73 -4.94 15.41 -4.05
CA ALA A 73 -4.45 15.31 -5.41
C ALA A 73 -3.19 16.16 -5.66
N SER A 74 -2.98 17.23 -4.89
CA SER A 74 -1.88 18.20 -5.08
C SER A 74 -0.72 18.03 -4.10
N ALA A 75 -0.80 17.15 -3.10
CA ALA A 75 0.20 17.04 -2.04
C ALA A 75 1.63 16.82 -2.57
N GLY A 76 2.53 17.67 -2.08
CA GLY A 76 3.98 17.59 -2.25
C GLY A 76 4.63 16.52 -1.36
N ASP A 77 5.92 16.32 -1.56
CA ASP A 77 6.67 15.14 -1.12
C ASP A 77 6.79 15.07 0.42
N THR A 78 6.88 16.26 1.03
CA THR A 78 7.04 16.52 2.46
C THR A 78 5.76 16.98 3.16
N ASP A 79 4.63 17.02 2.45
CA ASP A 79 3.36 17.50 3.00
C ASP A 79 2.80 16.54 4.08
N SER A 80 1.84 17.01 4.88
CA SER A 80 1.14 16.15 5.83
C SER A 80 0.14 15.21 5.14
N GLY A 81 -0.31 14.18 5.85
CA GLY A 81 -1.34 13.25 5.38
C GLY A 81 -0.85 12.08 4.51
N TRP A 82 0.46 11.94 4.28
CA TRP A 82 1.01 10.71 3.71
C TRP A 82 0.90 9.54 4.68
N THR A 83 0.38 8.41 4.19
CA THR A 83 0.55 7.09 4.83
C THR A 83 1.34 6.18 3.90
N ASP A 84 2.22 5.35 4.45
CA ASP A 84 3.17 4.53 3.70
C ASP A 84 2.88 3.03 3.89
N ILE A 85 2.85 2.27 2.79
CA ILE A 85 3.00 0.82 2.75
C ILE A 85 4.48 0.54 2.47
N THR A 86 5.27 0.40 3.52
CA THR A 86 6.72 0.12 3.42
C THR A 86 6.97 -1.37 3.32
N LEU A 87 7.72 -1.81 2.31
CA LEU A 87 8.12 -3.21 2.18
C LEU A 87 9.23 -3.52 3.19
N ALA A 88 9.21 -4.72 3.80
CA ALA A 88 10.20 -5.12 4.81
C ALA A 88 11.64 -5.16 4.26
N THR A 89 11.77 -5.39 2.95
CA THR A 89 12.99 -5.24 2.16
C THR A 89 12.59 -4.68 0.78
N PRO A 90 13.36 -3.76 0.17
CA PRO A 90 13.09 -3.32 -1.20
C PRO A 90 13.01 -4.50 -2.16
N GLN A 91 11.93 -4.58 -2.93
CA GLN A 91 11.61 -5.74 -3.76
C GLN A 91 11.91 -5.44 -5.23
N ARG A 92 12.91 -6.14 -5.79
CA ARG A 92 13.25 -6.10 -7.21
C ARG A 92 12.30 -6.99 -8.00
N ILE A 93 11.59 -6.39 -8.94
CA ILE A 93 10.49 -7.01 -9.71
C ILE A 93 10.87 -6.91 -11.19
N ASP A 94 10.87 -8.03 -11.92
CA ASP A 94 10.81 -7.99 -13.39
C ASP A 94 9.35 -7.76 -13.79
N LEU A 95 9.08 -6.63 -14.42
CA LEU A 95 7.74 -6.27 -14.86
C LEU A 95 7.26 -7.22 -15.96
N LEU A 96 8.14 -7.65 -16.87
CA LEU A 96 7.69 -8.46 -18.02
C LEU A 96 7.23 -9.87 -17.59
N ALA A 97 7.73 -10.36 -16.45
CA ALA A 97 7.26 -11.57 -15.78
C ALA A 97 5.85 -11.43 -15.16
N LEU A 98 5.30 -10.22 -15.06
CA LEU A 98 3.94 -9.94 -14.60
C LEU A 98 2.90 -9.86 -15.74
N SER A 99 3.33 -10.09 -16.98
CA SER A 99 2.46 -10.15 -18.15
C SER A 99 1.34 -11.20 -18.03
N ASN A 100 0.30 -11.06 -18.85
CA ASN A 100 -0.93 -11.88 -18.82
C ASN A 100 -1.77 -11.74 -17.53
N GLY A 101 -1.62 -10.63 -16.80
CA GLY A 101 -2.42 -10.32 -15.61
C GLY A 101 -1.90 -10.98 -14.32
N ALA A 102 -0.63 -11.40 -14.29
CA ALA A 102 0.01 -11.81 -13.05
C ALA A 102 0.24 -10.58 -12.15
N LEU A 103 0.09 -10.78 -10.84
CA LEU A 103 0.12 -9.74 -9.82
C LEU A 103 1.21 -10.02 -8.80
N THR A 104 2.00 -9.00 -8.47
CA THR A 104 2.91 -9.03 -7.32
C THR A 104 2.39 -8.09 -6.24
N THR A 105 2.03 -8.63 -5.07
CA THR A 105 1.59 -7.83 -3.92
C THR A 105 2.74 -6.94 -3.43
N LEU A 106 2.49 -5.64 -3.30
CA LEU A 106 3.41 -4.68 -2.68
C LEU A 106 3.12 -4.50 -1.17
N GLY A 107 1.88 -4.76 -0.75
CA GLY A 107 1.51 -4.85 0.66
C GLY A 107 0.08 -4.37 0.91
N GLN A 108 -0.23 -4.15 2.19
CA GLN A 108 -1.48 -3.55 2.63
C GLN A 108 -1.26 -2.71 3.89
N THR A 109 -2.10 -1.70 4.12
CA THR A 109 -2.11 -0.91 5.37
C THR A 109 -3.52 -0.51 5.76
N GLN A 110 -3.73 -0.24 7.05
CA GLN A 110 -4.99 0.35 7.52
C GLN A 110 -4.98 1.86 7.29
N LEU A 111 -6.12 2.37 6.84
CA LEU A 111 -6.34 3.79 6.57
C LEU A 111 -7.67 4.23 7.18
N PRO A 112 -7.78 5.47 7.70
CA PRO A 112 -9.07 6.10 7.97
C PRO A 112 -10.03 5.95 6.79
N ALA A 113 -11.31 5.71 7.06
CA ALA A 113 -12.32 5.62 6.02
C ALA A 113 -12.51 6.99 5.35
N GLY A 114 -12.43 7.03 4.01
CA GLY A 114 -12.39 8.28 3.25
C GLY A 114 -11.89 8.12 1.82
N THR A 115 -11.67 9.24 1.14
CA THR A 115 -11.18 9.31 -0.24
C THR A 115 -9.70 9.69 -0.30
N TYR A 116 -8.98 9.07 -1.24
CA TYR A 116 -7.54 9.23 -1.44
C TYR A 116 -7.23 9.52 -2.91
N GLN A 117 -6.80 10.75 -3.16
CA GLN A 117 -6.68 11.30 -4.52
C GLN A 117 -5.26 11.22 -5.12
N GLN A 118 -4.27 10.75 -4.35
CA GLN A 118 -2.90 10.61 -4.83
C GLN A 118 -2.25 9.36 -4.24
N LEU A 119 -1.63 8.56 -5.11
CA LEU A 119 -0.77 7.44 -4.76
C LEU A 119 0.63 7.68 -5.36
N ARG A 120 1.69 7.20 -4.70
CA ARG A 120 3.06 7.27 -5.23
C ARG A 120 3.79 5.95 -5.07
N LEU A 121 4.39 5.45 -6.14
CA LEU A 121 5.27 4.29 -6.13
C LEU A 121 6.72 4.76 -5.96
N VAL A 122 7.34 4.47 -4.82
CA VAL A 122 8.73 4.85 -4.54
C VAL A 122 9.66 3.70 -4.91
N LEU A 123 10.63 3.98 -5.78
CA LEU A 123 11.65 3.04 -6.21
C LEU A 123 12.98 3.33 -5.52
N SER A 124 13.81 2.30 -5.31
CA SER A 124 15.19 2.53 -4.86
C SER A 124 15.99 3.30 -5.90
N ALA A 125 16.92 4.13 -5.45
CA ALA A 125 17.91 4.73 -6.33
C ALA A 125 18.90 3.67 -6.84
N ASN A 126 19.33 3.81 -8.10
CA ASN A 126 20.59 3.19 -8.54
C ASN A 126 21.75 3.88 -7.80
N THR A 127 22.59 3.11 -7.12
CA THR A 127 23.71 3.60 -6.30
C THR A 127 24.99 2.82 -6.58
N THR A 128 26.15 3.30 -6.11
CA THR A 128 27.41 2.56 -6.25
C THR A 128 27.38 1.17 -5.59
N ALA A 129 26.53 0.96 -4.58
CA ALA A 129 26.36 -0.33 -3.90
C ALA A 129 25.30 -1.23 -4.56
N ASN A 130 24.29 -0.64 -5.22
CA ASN A 130 23.30 -1.35 -6.02
C ASN A 130 23.04 -0.57 -7.33
N PRO A 131 23.88 -0.76 -8.37
CA PRO A 131 23.79 0.01 -9.61
C PRO A 131 22.69 -0.47 -10.57
N LEU A 132 22.04 -1.60 -10.27
CA LEU A 132 21.00 -2.25 -11.08
C LEU A 132 19.71 -2.45 -10.26
N ALA A 133 19.40 -1.52 -9.36
CA ALA A 133 18.12 -1.47 -8.65
C ALA A 133 16.97 -1.28 -9.66
N ASN A 134 17.15 -0.39 -10.64
CA ASN A 134 16.26 -0.26 -11.79
C ASN A 134 17.07 -0.38 -13.09
N SER A 135 16.71 -1.31 -13.96
CA SER A 135 17.50 -1.69 -15.12
C SER A 135 16.64 -2.35 -16.19
N VAL A 136 17.16 -2.44 -17.41
CA VAL A 136 16.53 -3.17 -18.52
C VAL A 136 17.52 -4.07 -19.22
N VAL A 137 17.02 -5.15 -19.80
CA VAL A 137 17.74 -5.98 -20.77
C VAL A 137 17.09 -5.74 -22.13
N PRO A 138 17.69 -4.94 -23.04
CA PRO A 138 17.23 -4.82 -24.42
C PRO A 138 17.31 -6.16 -25.14
N THR A 139 16.43 -6.44 -26.09
CA THR A 139 16.39 -7.75 -26.75
C THR A 139 17.70 -8.08 -27.47
N GLY A 140 18.35 -9.18 -27.05
CA GLY A 140 19.68 -9.58 -27.52
C GLY A 140 20.85 -8.70 -27.04
N GLY A 141 20.61 -7.83 -26.06
CA GLY A 141 21.61 -6.97 -25.43
C GLY A 141 22.15 -7.51 -24.11
N VAL A 142 22.71 -6.61 -23.29
CA VAL A 142 23.11 -6.86 -21.91
C VAL A 142 22.32 -5.98 -20.96
N GLU A 143 22.25 -6.35 -19.68
CA GLU A 143 21.57 -5.55 -18.67
C GLU A 143 22.24 -4.17 -18.49
N GLN A 144 21.44 -3.11 -18.53
CA GLN A 144 21.89 -1.74 -18.30
C GLN A 144 21.03 -1.02 -17.26
N ALA A 145 21.68 -0.23 -16.40
CA ALA A 145 21.01 0.65 -15.45
C ALA A 145 20.18 1.72 -16.19
N VAL A 146 19.04 2.10 -15.61
CA VAL A 146 18.21 3.19 -16.13
C VAL A 146 18.12 4.33 -15.11
N ASP A 147 18.21 5.57 -15.58
CA ASP A 147 18.02 6.76 -14.74
C ASP A 147 16.56 6.86 -14.27
N THR A 148 16.34 7.01 -12.96
CA THR A 148 15.01 7.09 -12.32
C THR A 148 14.81 8.36 -11.49
N PRO A 149 14.89 9.59 -12.07
CA PRO A 149 15.07 10.81 -11.29
C PRO A 149 13.93 11.11 -10.31
N SER A 150 12.67 11.02 -10.75
CA SER A 150 11.50 11.22 -9.89
C SER A 150 11.19 10.00 -9.02
N GLY A 151 11.27 8.80 -9.60
CA GLY A 151 10.91 7.54 -8.93
C GLY A 151 11.68 7.27 -7.64
N ALA A 152 12.94 7.72 -7.57
CA ALA A 152 13.81 7.56 -6.39
C ALA A 152 13.91 8.78 -5.47
N GLN A 153 13.37 9.95 -5.86
CA GLN A 153 13.38 11.17 -5.02
C GLN A 153 12.02 11.43 -4.38
N SER A 154 10.98 11.46 -5.20
CA SER A 154 9.61 11.85 -4.82
C SER A 154 8.61 10.71 -4.94
N GLY A 155 8.98 9.64 -5.66
CA GLY A 155 8.11 8.55 -6.07
C GLY A 155 7.34 8.88 -7.34
N ILE A 156 7.10 7.87 -8.17
CA ILE A 156 6.28 7.99 -9.37
C ILE A 156 4.84 8.30 -8.93
N LYS A 157 4.34 9.49 -9.29
CA LYS A 157 2.99 9.94 -8.94
C LYS A 157 1.94 9.28 -9.84
N LEU A 158 0.92 8.71 -9.20
CA LEU A 158 -0.35 8.35 -9.80
C LEU A 158 -1.43 9.28 -9.23
N ASN A 159 -2.24 9.86 -10.10
CA ASN A 159 -3.52 10.42 -9.68
C ASN A 159 -4.45 9.26 -9.35
N ALA A 160 -5.16 9.35 -8.24
CA ALA A 160 -6.01 8.27 -7.74
C ALA A 160 -7.44 8.76 -7.51
N ASP A 161 -8.39 7.83 -7.50
CA ASP A 161 -9.74 8.04 -7.00
C ASP A 161 -10.13 6.82 -6.14
N MET A 162 -9.38 6.62 -5.05
CA MET A 162 -9.56 5.48 -4.16
C MET A 162 -10.51 5.87 -3.03
N THR A 163 -11.60 5.11 -2.87
CA THR A 163 -12.43 5.17 -1.66
C THR A 163 -12.10 3.98 -0.76
N VAL A 164 -11.69 4.26 0.47
CA VAL A 164 -11.51 3.26 1.53
C VAL A 164 -12.74 3.32 2.42
N ALA A 165 -13.59 2.29 2.35
CA ALA A 165 -14.74 2.15 3.23
C ALA A 165 -14.37 1.39 4.52
N ALA A 166 -15.05 1.71 5.62
CA ALA A 166 -14.83 1.07 6.91
C ALA A 166 -15.20 -0.43 6.88
N ASP A 167 -14.41 -1.27 7.57
CA ASP A 167 -14.46 -2.75 7.49
C ASP A 167 -14.42 -3.33 6.06
N LYS A 168 -13.87 -2.59 5.08
CA LYS A 168 -13.63 -3.08 3.72
C LYS A 168 -12.15 -3.09 3.36
N VAL A 169 -11.81 -4.01 2.46
CA VAL A 169 -10.58 -3.95 1.69
C VAL A 169 -10.87 -3.16 0.43
N ALA A 170 -10.09 -2.12 0.19
CA ALA A 170 -9.99 -1.45 -1.09
C ALA A 170 -8.71 -1.99 -1.76
N ASP A 171 -8.87 -2.80 -2.81
CA ASP A 171 -7.79 -3.56 -3.42
C ASP A 171 -7.49 -2.98 -4.81
N PHE A 172 -6.22 -2.66 -5.09
CA PHE A 172 -5.81 -1.97 -6.32
C PHE A 172 -4.53 -2.57 -6.91
N ALA A 173 -4.49 -2.67 -8.24
CA ALA A 173 -3.27 -2.96 -8.98
C ALA A 173 -2.71 -1.68 -9.61
N ILE A 174 -1.41 -1.46 -9.44
CA ILE A 174 -0.63 -0.54 -10.26
C ILE A 174 -0.35 -1.27 -11.58
N ASP A 175 -0.94 -0.81 -12.68
CA ASP A 175 -0.55 -1.20 -14.03
C ASP A 175 0.64 -0.34 -14.44
N PHE A 176 1.83 -0.93 -14.50
CA PHE A 176 3.02 -0.27 -15.00
C PHE A 176 3.15 -0.63 -16.48
N ASN A 177 3.16 0.34 -17.39
CA ASN A 177 3.31 0.03 -18.81
C ASN A 177 4.80 0.06 -19.19
N ALA A 178 5.54 -1.05 -19.06
CA ALA A 178 6.97 -1.07 -19.35
C ALA A 178 7.29 -0.57 -20.77
N CYS A 179 6.50 -1.02 -21.76
CA CYS A 179 6.65 -0.69 -23.18
C CYS A 179 6.56 0.83 -23.49
N LYS A 180 5.77 1.62 -22.75
CA LYS A 180 5.75 3.10 -22.86
C LYS A 180 6.69 3.79 -21.87
N SER A 181 7.07 3.11 -20.80
CA SER A 181 7.85 3.69 -19.70
C SER A 181 9.35 3.69 -19.95
N PHE A 182 9.88 2.85 -20.82
CA PHE A 182 11.31 2.75 -21.10
C PHE A 182 11.58 3.07 -22.57
N VAL A 183 12.37 4.12 -22.83
CA VAL A 183 12.64 4.61 -24.19
C VAL A 183 14.13 4.75 -24.47
N THR A 184 14.57 4.24 -25.62
CA THR A 184 15.96 4.35 -26.09
C THR A 184 16.25 5.77 -26.60
N ALA A 185 17.31 6.39 -26.07
CA ALA A 185 17.70 7.78 -26.30
C ALA A 185 18.47 7.96 -27.62
N GLY A 186 17.78 7.74 -28.75
CA GLY A 186 18.33 7.88 -30.09
C GLY A 186 19.58 7.02 -30.32
N ASN A 187 20.55 7.55 -31.07
CA ASN A 187 21.78 6.84 -31.44
C ASN A 187 22.73 6.53 -30.26
N SER A 188 22.40 6.93 -29.02
CA SER A 188 23.25 6.68 -27.85
C SER A 188 23.09 5.29 -27.22
N GLY A 189 22.05 4.54 -27.58
CA GLY A 189 21.75 3.21 -27.02
C GLY A 189 21.25 3.20 -25.55
N LYS A 190 21.49 4.28 -24.80
CA LYS A 190 20.99 4.46 -23.42
C LYS A 190 19.47 4.40 -23.37
N VAL A 191 18.93 3.84 -22.29
CA VAL A 191 17.49 3.85 -22.01
C VAL A 191 17.17 4.84 -20.90
N ILE A 192 16.05 5.56 -21.04
CA ILE A 192 15.54 6.56 -20.08
C ILE A 192 14.15 6.11 -19.60
N MET A 193 13.90 6.20 -18.30
CA MET A 193 12.56 5.97 -17.74
C MET A 193 11.69 7.23 -17.86
N LYS A 194 10.53 7.10 -18.52
CA LYS A 194 9.43 8.07 -18.60
C LYS A 194 8.15 7.39 -18.11
N PRO A 195 8.00 7.18 -16.79
CA PRO A 195 7.06 6.21 -16.25
C PRO A 195 5.60 6.51 -16.62
N VAL A 196 4.94 5.53 -17.24
CA VAL A 196 3.52 5.53 -17.60
C VAL A 196 2.83 4.44 -16.80
N LEU A 197 2.12 4.84 -15.75
CA LEU A 197 1.42 3.95 -14.82
C LEU A 197 -0.07 4.31 -14.77
N ALA A 198 -0.92 3.32 -14.59
CA ALA A 198 -2.33 3.45 -14.23
C ALA A 198 -2.62 2.77 -12.89
N LEU A 199 -3.75 3.10 -12.28
CA LEU A 199 -4.24 2.48 -11.04
C LEU A 199 -5.60 1.84 -11.34
N ILE A 200 -5.70 0.53 -11.16
CA ILE A 200 -6.88 -0.27 -11.54
C ILE A 200 -7.51 -0.86 -10.27
N PRO A 201 -8.81 -0.63 -10.00
CA PRO A 201 -9.50 -1.29 -8.90
C PRO A 201 -9.62 -2.79 -9.16
N MET A 202 -9.18 -3.61 -8.21
CA MET A 202 -9.37 -5.06 -8.25
C MET A 202 -10.73 -5.41 -7.64
N LEU A 203 -11.47 -6.32 -8.29
CA LEU A 203 -12.74 -6.84 -7.80
C LEU A 203 -12.50 -7.80 -6.62
N SER A 204 -12.33 -7.22 -5.45
CA SER A 204 -12.45 -7.91 -4.16
C SER A 204 -13.93 -7.99 -3.72
N ASP A 205 -14.27 -8.90 -2.79
CA ASP A 205 -15.62 -9.13 -2.26
C ASP A 205 -16.20 -7.96 -1.41
N ALA A 206 -15.75 -6.73 -1.64
CA ALA A 206 -16.39 -5.50 -1.17
C ALA A 206 -17.69 -5.25 -1.95
N GLY A 207 -18.69 -6.10 -1.67
CA GLY A 207 -20.03 -6.23 -2.30
C GLY A 207 -20.46 -5.10 -3.24
N VAL A 208 -20.04 -5.20 -4.50
CA VAL A 208 -20.45 -4.29 -5.57
C VAL A 208 -21.95 -4.46 -5.80
N THR A 209 -22.75 -3.58 -5.20
CA THR A 209 -24.19 -3.48 -5.47
C THR A 209 -24.41 -2.73 -6.78
N SER A 210 -23.79 -3.22 -7.86
CA SER A 210 -24.17 -2.86 -9.21
C SER A 210 -25.58 -3.40 -9.42
N ARG A 211 -26.57 -2.51 -9.27
CA ARG A 211 -27.97 -2.82 -9.52
C ARG A 211 -28.15 -2.98 -11.03
N VAL A 212 -27.82 -4.18 -11.53
CA VAL A 212 -28.00 -4.55 -12.94
C VAL A 212 -29.50 -4.62 -13.19
N ASP A 213 -30.07 -3.50 -13.61
CA ASP A 213 -31.46 -3.41 -14.01
C ASP A 213 -31.63 -4.14 -15.34
N PHE A 214 -31.87 -5.44 -15.24
CA PHE A 214 -32.31 -6.29 -16.36
C PHE A 214 -33.72 -5.86 -16.77
N GLY A 215 -33.79 -4.73 -17.48
CA GLY A 215 -35.02 -4.10 -17.93
C GLY A 215 -35.88 -5.09 -18.71
N SER A 216 -36.89 -5.64 -18.04
CA SER A 216 -37.70 -6.75 -18.53
C SER A 216 -38.55 -6.33 -19.72
N ARG A 217 -37.98 -6.51 -20.92
CA ARG A 217 -38.69 -6.39 -22.20
C ARG A 217 -39.63 -7.57 -22.37
N SER A 218 -40.76 -7.53 -21.67
CA SER A 218 -41.91 -8.41 -21.88
C SER A 218 -42.38 -8.28 -23.33
N GLN A 219 -41.96 -9.21 -24.19
CA GLN A 219 -42.52 -9.34 -25.54
C GLN A 219 -43.91 -9.98 -25.43
N ALA A 220 -44.93 -9.14 -25.51
CA ALA A 220 -46.31 -9.59 -25.60
C ALA A 220 -46.55 -10.25 -26.96
N ILE A 221 -46.43 -11.58 -27.02
CA ILE A 221 -46.89 -12.37 -28.16
C ILE A 221 -48.41 -12.18 -28.27
N ARG A 222 -48.87 -11.61 -29.38
CA ARG A 222 -50.26 -11.67 -29.83
C ARG A 222 -50.33 -12.59 -31.05
N GLY A 223 -51.26 -13.53 -31.01
CA GLY A 223 -51.89 -14.09 -32.22
C GLY A 223 -53.09 -13.25 -32.64
#